data_AF-A0A7I4K374-F1
#
_entry.id   AF-A0A7I4K374-F1
#
_cell.length_a   1.000
_cell.length_b   1.000
_cell.length_c   1.000
_cell.angle_alpha   90.00
_cell.angle_beta   90.00
_cell.angle_gamma   90.00
#
_symmetry.space_group_name_H-M   'P 1'
#
loop_
_entity.id
_entity.type
_entity.pdbx_description
1 polymer ?
#
loop_
_entity_poly.entity_id
_entity_poly.type
_entity_poly.pdbx_seq_one_letter_code
_entity_poly.pdbx_strand_id
1 'polypeptide(L)'
;MVAYEHLYQSFVLSKFEIIAITISIFIFIFGFLLTVSTIVFDYMTYRWERQRAIQMQDEMMAPPRCKQKAEELGYNPMDWKDYFARDEPFIDTN
;
A
#
# COMPACT_ATOMS: atom_id res chain seq x y z
N MET A 1 -31.20 51.68 23.52
CA MET A 1 -29.92 50.94 23.66
C MET A 1 -30.16 49.44 23.77
N VAL A 2 -31.07 48.98 24.64
CA VAL A 2 -31.44 47.55 24.81
C VAL A 2 -31.76 46.80 23.49
N ALA A 3 -32.49 47.41 22.56
CA ALA A 3 -32.79 46.77 21.26
C ALA A 3 -31.54 46.52 20.37
N TYR A 4 -30.53 47.38 20.47
CA TYR A 4 -29.26 47.20 19.74
C TYR A 4 -28.42 46.08 20.34
N GLU A 5 -28.44 45.90 21.66
CA GLU A 5 -27.74 44.79 22.34
C GLU A 5 -28.34 43.43 21.94
N HIS A 6 -29.68 43.32 21.91
CA HIS A 6 -30.33 42.07 21.46
C HIS A 6 -30.05 41.75 19.99
N LEU A 7 -30.06 42.74 19.10
CA LEU A 7 -29.70 42.57 17.68
C LEU A 7 -28.23 42.16 17.51
N TYR A 8 -27.34 42.72 18.33
CA TYR A 8 -25.91 42.38 18.31
C TYR A 8 -25.69 40.95 18.81
N GLN A 9 -26.34 40.56 19.91
CA GLN A 9 -26.22 39.22 20.49
C GLN A 9 -26.76 38.13 19.55
N SER A 10 -27.89 38.36 18.87
CA SER A 10 -28.42 37.41 17.88
C SER A 10 -27.53 37.29 16.64
N PHE A 11 -26.96 38.39 16.17
CA PHE A 11 -26.01 38.37 15.05
C PHE A 11 -24.68 37.67 15.39
N VAL A 12 -24.17 37.91 16.61
CA VAL A 12 -22.96 37.24 17.10
C VAL A 12 -23.21 35.74 17.27
N LEU A 13 -24.35 35.34 17.84
CA LEU A 13 -24.73 33.92 17.94
C LEU A 13 -24.79 33.27 16.56
N SER A 14 -25.42 33.93 15.58
CA SER A 14 -25.48 33.45 14.19
C SER A 14 -24.09 33.26 13.56
N LYS A 15 -23.14 34.18 13.82
CA LYS A 15 -21.75 34.01 13.35
C LYS A 15 -21.05 32.82 14.02
N PHE A 16 -21.22 32.63 15.32
CA PHE A 16 -20.64 31.50 16.03
C PHE A 16 -21.22 30.17 15.55
N GLU A 17 -22.52 30.10 15.26
CA GLU A 17 -23.17 28.93 14.68
C GLU A 17 -22.59 28.58 13.30
N ILE A 18 -22.41 29.57 12.42
CA ILE A 18 -21.80 29.36 11.09
C ILE A 18 -20.36 28.84 11.24
N ILE A 19 -19.55 29.46 12.10
CA ILE A 19 -18.16 29.02 12.32
C ILE A 19 -18.13 27.60 12.88
N ALA A 20 -18.98 27.27 13.86
CA ALA A 20 -19.06 25.93 14.44
C ALA A 20 -19.44 24.87 13.39
N ILE A 21 -20.41 25.17 12.52
CA ILE A 21 -20.81 24.27 11.42
C ILE A 21 -19.64 24.08 10.44
N THR A 22 -18.93 25.15 10.06
CA THR A 22 -17.78 25.04 9.14
C THR A 22 -16.65 24.20 9.73
N ILE A 23 -16.34 24.37 11.02
CA ILE A 23 -15.33 23.57 11.73
C ILE A 23 -15.78 22.11 11.82
N SER A 24 -17.06 21.86 12.14
CA SER A 24 -17.62 20.50 12.19
C SER A 24 -17.51 19.78 10.86
N ILE A 25 -17.84 20.45 9.75
CA ILE A 25 -17.71 19.89 8.40
C ILE A 25 -16.23 19.62 8.09
N PHE A 26 -15.33 20.55 8.43
CA PHE A 26 -13.90 20.38 8.20
C PHE A 26 -13.33 19.18 8.98
N ILE A 27 -13.70 19.04 10.26
CA ILE A 27 -13.31 17.88 11.08
C ILE A 27 -13.87 16.58 10.50
N PHE A 28 -15.12 16.58 10.03
CA PHE A 28 -15.73 15.40 9.42
C PHE A 28 -15.02 14.97 8.14
N ILE A 29 -14.74 15.91 7.23
CA ILE A 29 -13.99 15.65 5.99
C ILE A 29 -12.56 15.19 6.32
N PHE A 30 -11.89 15.87 7.24
CA PHE A 30 -10.53 15.52 7.64
C PHE A 30 -10.46 14.12 8.27
N GLY A 31 -11.40 13.80 9.18
CA GLY A 31 -11.52 12.46 9.75
C GLY A 31 -11.80 11.40 8.69
N PHE A 32 -12.69 11.68 7.74
CA PHE A 32 -12.96 10.77 6.62
C PHE A 32 -11.69 10.54 5.77
N LEU A 33 -10.95 11.61 5.43
CA LEU A 33 -9.69 11.50 4.68
C LEU A 33 -8.64 10.68 5.44
N LEU A 34 -8.52 10.85 6.75
CA LEU A 34 -7.62 10.03 7.56
C LEU A 34 -8.03 8.55 7.59
N THR A 35 -9.33 8.24 7.70
CA THR A 35 -9.81 6.85 7.66
C THR A 35 -9.55 6.20 6.30
N VAL A 36 -9.80 6.90 5.20
CA VAL A 36 -9.50 6.38 3.86
C VAL A 36 -7.99 6.21 3.68
N SER A 37 -7.21 7.19 4.12
CA SER A 37 -5.75 7.16 4.02
C SER A 37 -5.15 5.99 4.79
N THR A 38 -5.61 5.72 6.02
CA THR A 38 -5.13 4.59 6.83
C THR A 38 -5.44 3.25 6.16
N ILE A 39 -6.66 3.06 5.63
CA ILE A 39 -7.01 1.84 4.88
C ILE A 39 -6.10 1.63 3.67
N VAL A 40 -5.81 2.70 2.91
CA VAL A 40 -4.92 2.63 1.75
C VAL A 40 -3.48 2.32 2.17
N PHE A 41 -2.98 2.94 3.24
CA PHE A 41 -1.65 2.67 3.77
C PHE A 41 -1.52 1.23 4.28
N ASP A 42 -2.50 0.71 5.01
CA ASP A 42 -2.54 -0.68 5.48
C ASP A 42 -2.53 -1.65 4.29
N TYR A 43 -3.30 -1.34 3.24
CA TYR A 43 -3.33 -2.15 2.04
C TYR A 43 -1.99 -2.14 1.27
N MET A 44 -1.35 -0.97 1.15
CA MET A 44 -0.05 -0.83 0.48
C MET A 44 1.07 -1.49 1.26
N THR A 45 1.08 -1.34 2.59
CA THR A 45 2.04 -2.02 3.47
C THR A 45 1.86 -3.54 3.40
N TYR A 46 0.63 -4.04 3.46
CA TYR A 46 0.34 -5.47 3.29
C TYR A 46 0.84 -6.03 1.94
N ARG A 47 0.61 -5.30 0.83
CA ARG A 47 1.15 -5.71 -0.47
C ARG A 47 2.68 -5.74 -0.48
N TRP A 48 3.31 -4.71 0.10
CA TRP A 48 4.76 -4.61 0.13
C TRP A 48 5.39 -5.72 0.97
N GLU A 49 4.82 -6.02 2.15
CA GLU A 49 5.24 -7.14 2.99
C GLU A 49 5.10 -8.47 2.27
N ARG A 50 4.01 -8.68 1.54
CA ARG A 50 3.81 -9.90 0.74
C ARG A 50 4.87 -10.04 -0.36
N GLN A 51 5.19 -8.96 -1.07
CA GLN A 51 6.24 -8.98 -2.09
C GLN A 51 7.61 -9.28 -1.47
N ARG A 52 7.89 -8.67 -0.31
CA ARG A 52 9.12 -8.92 0.43
C ARG A 52 9.24 -10.37 0.92
N ALA A 53 8.13 -10.97 1.35
CA ALA A 53 8.09 -12.37 1.77
C ALA A 53 8.39 -13.32 0.61
N ILE A 54 7.82 -13.07 -0.57
CA ILE A 54 8.11 -13.84 -1.80
C ILE A 54 9.59 -13.71 -2.17
N GLN A 55 10.13 -12.48 -2.16
CA GLN A 55 11.54 -12.25 -2.46
C GLN A 55 12.47 -12.99 -1.47
N MET A 56 12.17 -12.95 -0.17
CA MET A 56 12.93 -13.69 0.84
C MET A 56 12.85 -15.20 0.63
N GLN A 57 11.67 -15.73 0.27
CA GLN A 57 11.52 -17.15 -0.03
C GLN A 57 12.40 -17.55 -1.22
N ASP A 58 12.40 -16.75 -2.29
CA ASP A 58 13.20 -16.99 -3.48
C ASP A 58 14.71 -16.90 -3.21
N GLU A 59 15.15 -16.10 -2.24
CA GLU A 59 16.55 -16.02 -1.79
C GLU A 59 16.95 -17.22 -0.91
N MET A 60 16.01 -17.77 -0.12
CA MET A 60 16.26 -18.91 0.76
C MET A 60 16.17 -20.27 0.06
N MET A 61 15.56 -20.35 -1.13
CA MET A 61 15.61 -21.56 -1.93
C MET A 61 17.06 -21.82 -2.36
N ALA A 62 17.68 -22.82 -1.74
CA ALA A 62 18.99 -23.29 -2.17
C ALA A 62 18.94 -23.63 -3.67
N PRO A 63 19.95 -23.23 -4.46
CA PRO A 63 19.98 -23.61 -5.86
C PRO A 63 19.90 -25.14 -5.97
N PRO A 64 19.11 -25.68 -6.90
CA PRO A 64 19.06 -27.12 -7.10
C PRO A 64 20.47 -27.65 -7.38
N ARG A 65 20.75 -28.87 -6.88
CA ARG A 65 22.09 -29.52 -6.99
C ARG A 65 22.67 -29.53 -8.41
N CYS A 66 21.82 -29.38 -9.43
CA CYS A 66 22.23 -29.26 -10.82
C CYS A 66 23.09 -28.01 -11.12
N LYS A 67 22.98 -26.90 -10.38
CA LYS A 67 23.80 -25.69 -10.65
C LYS A 67 25.28 -25.94 -10.36
N GLN A 68 25.60 -26.47 -9.18
CA GLN A 68 26.98 -26.85 -8.85
C GLN A 68 27.54 -27.89 -9.84
N LYS A 69 26.72 -28.89 -10.21
CA LYS A 69 27.14 -29.90 -11.19
C LYS A 69 27.33 -29.33 -12.60
N ALA A 70 26.50 -28.37 -13.01
CA ALA A 70 26.61 -27.69 -14.29
C ALA A 70 27.85 -26.79 -14.36
N GLU A 71 28.17 -26.08 -13.27
CA GLU A 71 29.41 -25.31 -13.13
C GLU A 71 30.65 -26.22 -13.19
N GLU A 72 30.63 -27.38 -12.52
CA GLU A 72 31.70 -28.39 -12.63
C GLU A 72 31.85 -28.94 -14.06
N LEU A 73 30.75 -29.07 -14.81
CA LEU A 73 30.73 -29.58 -16.18
C LEU A 73 31.03 -28.51 -17.24
N GLY A 74 31.20 -27.24 -16.86
CA GLY A 74 31.49 -26.14 -17.78
C GLY A 74 30.29 -25.67 -18.62
N TYR A 75 29.06 -26.01 -18.23
CA TYR A 75 27.87 -25.42 -18.84
C TYR A 75 27.63 -24.02 -18.27
N ASN A 76 27.19 -23.07 -19.12
CA ASN A 76 26.77 -21.74 -18.65
C ASN A 76 25.57 -21.93 -17.69
N PRO A 77 25.73 -21.68 -16.38
CA PRO A 77 24.65 -21.85 -15.44
C PRO A 77 23.67 -20.70 -15.67
N MET A 78 22.64 -20.93 -16.48
CA MET A 78 21.44 -20.09 -16.40
C MET A 78 21.01 -20.06 -14.93
N ASP A 79 20.58 -18.90 -14.42
CA ASP A 79 20.09 -18.89 -13.05
C ASP A 79 18.89 -19.85 -12.96
N TRP A 80 18.90 -20.70 -11.94
CA TRP A 80 17.95 -21.81 -11.87
C TRP A 80 16.51 -21.30 -11.78
N LYS A 81 16.30 -20.08 -11.27
CA LYS A 81 15.01 -19.39 -11.28
C LYS A 81 14.48 -19.19 -12.69
N ASP A 82 15.33 -18.70 -13.59
CA ASP A 82 14.99 -18.50 -14.99
C ASP A 82 14.72 -19.81 -15.71
N TYR A 83 15.44 -20.89 -15.36
CA TYR A 83 15.21 -22.23 -15.91
C TYR A 83 13.78 -22.73 -15.65
N PHE A 84 13.19 -22.44 -14.48
CA PHE A 84 11.81 -22.81 -14.14
C PHE A 84 10.77 -21.80 -14.64
N ALA A 85 11.17 -20.58 -14.94
CA ALA A 85 10.29 -19.53 -15.46
C ALA A 85 10.16 -19.55 -16.99
N ARG A 86 10.80 -20.50 -17.69
CA ARG A 86 10.73 -20.57 -19.17
C ARG A 86 9.33 -20.95 -19.64
N ASP A 87 8.92 -20.34 -20.75
CA ASP A 87 7.69 -20.68 -21.48
C ASP A 87 7.81 -22.01 -22.25
N GLU A 88 9.03 -22.48 -22.50
CA GLU A 88 9.31 -23.71 -23.25
C GLU A 88 9.00 -24.95 -22.40
N PRO A 89 8.25 -25.93 -22.93
CA PRO A 89 7.93 -27.15 -22.20
C PRO A 89 9.20 -27.96 -21.89
N PHE A 90 9.22 -28.62 -20.73
CA PHE A 90 10.34 -29.50 -20.32
C PHE A 90 10.53 -30.73 -21.21
N ILE A 91 9.53 -31.03 -22.05
CA ILE A 91 9.49 -32.22 -22.90
C ILE A 91 9.35 -31.72 -24.33
N ASP A 92 10.31 -32.08 -25.18
CA ASP A 92 10.16 -31.93 -26.62
C ASP A 92 9.02 -32.83 -27.06
N THR A 93 7.91 -32.24 -27.50
CA THR A 93 6.85 -33.00 -28.17
C THR A 93 7.31 -33.31 -29.60
N ASN A 94 8.15 -34.35 -29.74
CA ASN A 94 8.40 -35.07 -30.98
C ASN A 94 8.41 -36.58 -30.71
#